data_AF-A0A7D9DA40-F1
#
_entry.id   AF-A0A7D9DA40-F1
#
_cell.length_a   1.000
_cell.length_b   1.000
_cell.length_c   1.000
_cell.angle_alpha   90.00
_cell.angle_beta   90.00
_cell.angle_gamma   90.00
#
_symmetry.space_group_name_H-M   'P 1'
#
loop_
_entity.id
_entity.type
_entity.pdbx_description
1 polymer ?
#
loop_
_entity_poly.entity_id
_entity_poly.type
_entity_poly.pdbx_seq_one_letter_code
_entity_poly.pdbx_strand_id
1 'polypeptide(L)'
;MDLRHKDDQVPPTNESLRQFTHSLEKSGCNPAILPLLAKLYGSGKPNCLIIKNDIENDDVINLNESGNKLTSANGILKEKVNTLCEQLGPECHVEAAINNVLTNLSHSQEEVDHVNELTIEQWKCDEWYKHKEETATNPRDWGLKHKNSARQSYCKVECKKHSKLSLVSKGLLISKKKPYVAASTDNILSCSCAENCPDVVVEYKCNWKHRTIPVKEAFLTPEIGGEQVGDKLYLKTSSCYYLQIQLQMSSKA
;
A
#
# COMPACT_ATOMS: atom_id res chain seq x y z
N MET A 1 21.55 9.57 -13.33
CA MET A 1 22.39 9.69 -12.12
C MET A 1 21.76 8.79 -11.07
N ASP A 2 22.49 7.83 -10.51
CA ASP A 2 21.95 6.92 -9.51
C ASP A 2 21.76 7.68 -8.19
N LEU A 3 20.49 7.80 -7.76
CA LEU A 3 20.11 8.61 -6.60
C LEU A 3 20.15 7.82 -5.29
N ARG A 4 20.53 6.54 -5.32
CA ARG A 4 20.65 5.69 -4.13
C ARG A 4 21.86 6.11 -3.29
N HIS A 5 21.78 5.90 -1.97
CA HIS A 5 22.91 6.14 -1.06
C HIS A 5 24.13 5.34 -1.55
N LYS A 6 25.35 5.86 -1.35
CA LYS A 6 26.59 5.23 -1.85
C LYS A 6 26.72 3.74 -1.48
N ASP A 7 26.18 3.36 -0.33
CA ASP A 7 26.20 1.97 0.17
C ASP A 7 25.10 1.08 -0.46
N ASP A 8 24.07 1.68 -1.06
CA ASP A 8 22.93 1.02 -1.73
C ASP A 8 23.08 1.00 -3.27
N GLN A 9 24.12 1.66 -3.80
CA GLN A 9 24.42 1.69 -5.23
C GLN A 9 24.92 0.33 -5.74
N VAL A 10 25.59 -0.42 -4.88
CA VAL A 10 26.00 -1.80 -5.14
C VAL A 10 24.93 -2.74 -4.59
N PRO A 11 24.14 -3.42 -5.45
CA PRO A 11 23.13 -4.35 -4.96
C PRO A 11 23.80 -5.49 -4.18
N PRO A 12 23.17 -5.97 -3.09
CA PRO A 12 23.69 -7.11 -2.34
C PRO A 12 23.81 -8.33 -3.25
N THR A 13 24.87 -9.12 -3.03
CA THR A 13 25.08 -10.35 -3.79
C THR A 13 23.99 -11.37 -3.48
N ASN A 14 23.72 -12.26 -4.44
CA ASN A 14 22.79 -13.37 -4.21
C ASN A 14 23.17 -14.19 -2.97
N GLU A 15 24.47 -14.38 -2.71
CA GLU A 15 24.95 -15.08 -1.52
C GLU A 15 24.60 -14.35 -0.22
N SER A 16 24.76 -13.02 -0.19
CA SER A 16 24.34 -12.17 0.93
C SER A 16 22.83 -12.27 1.18
N LEU A 17 22.02 -12.25 0.12
CA LEU A 17 20.57 -12.40 0.22
C LEU A 17 20.16 -13.79 0.73
N ARG A 18 20.87 -14.86 0.37
CA ARG A 18 20.66 -16.21 0.91
C ARG A 18 20.94 -16.28 2.42
N GLN A 19 22.06 -15.71 2.87
CA GLN A 19 22.45 -15.68 4.29
C GLN A 19 21.46 -14.88 5.13
N PHE A 20 21.00 -13.74 4.60
CA PHE A 20 19.98 -12.91 5.22
C PHE A 20 18.64 -13.65 5.34
N THR A 21 18.20 -14.32 4.26
CA THR A 21 16.96 -15.11 4.25
C THR A 21 17.02 -16.24 5.28
N HIS A 22 18.13 -16.98 5.35
CA HIS A 22 18.33 -18.04 6.37
C HIS A 22 18.32 -17.51 7.80
N SER A 23 18.83 -16.30 8.00
CA SER A 23 18.81 -15.64 9.32
C SER A 23 17.38 -15.23 9.70
N LEU A 24 16.58 -14.76 8.74
CA LEU A 24 15.17 -14.45 8.95
C LEU A 24 14.35 -15.70 9.29
N GLU A 25 14.55 -16.81 8.57
CA GLU A 25 13.88 -18.10 8.85
C GLU A 25 14.12 -18.60 10.28
N LYS A 26 15.29 -18.27 10.86
CA LYS A 26 15.66 -18.63 12.23
C LYS A 26 15.24 -17.62 13.30
N SER A 27 14.79 -16.44 12.89
CA SER A 27 14.55 -15.33 13.81
C SER A 27 13.26 -15.44 14.64
N GLY A 28 12.43 -16.47 14.39
CA GLY A 28 11.14 -16.66 15.07
C GLY A 28 10.06 -15.64 14.70
N CYS A 29 10.42 -14.62 13.92
CA CYS A 29 9.52 -13.64 13.34
C CYS A 29 9.26 -14.00 11.87
N ASN A 30 8.01 -13.94 11.44
CA ASN A 30 7.60 -14.19 10.05
C ASN A 30 7.25 -12.86 9.36
N PRO A 31 8.24 -12.06 8.93
CA PRO A 31 7.94 -10.84 8.22
C PRO A 31 7.26 -11.18 6.88
N ALA A 32 6.33 -10.32 6.45
CA ALA A 32 5.52 -10.55 5.25
C ALA A 32 6.35 -10.75 3.96
N ILE A 33 7.62 -10.32 3.96
CA ILE A 33 8.56 -10.48 2.84
C ILE A 33 9.26 -11.84 2.83
N LEU A 34 9.27 -12.57 3.94
CA LEU A 34 9.97 -13.85 4.08
C LEU A 34 9.50 -14.91 3.06
N PRO A 35 8.20 -15.10 2.76
CA PRO A 35 7.77 -16.07 1.75
C PRO A 35 8.37 -15.81 0.37
N LEU A 36 8.54 -14.55 -0.01
CA LEU A 36 9.13 -14.16 -1.28
C LEU A 36 10.65 -14.43 -1.27
N LEU A 37 11.35 -14.05 -0.21
CA LEU A 37 12.80 -14.27 -0.08
C LEU A 37 13.15 -15.76 0.02
N ALA A 38 12.38 -16.54 0.77
CA ALA A 38 12.53 -18.00 0.86
C ALA A 38 12.33 -18.68 -0.51
N LYS A 39 11.36 -18.20 -1.32
CA LYS A 39 11.14 -18.71 -2.68
C LYS A 39 12.31 -18.40 -3.63
N LEU A 40 12.88 -17.20 -3.54
CA LEU A 40 13.93 -16.73 -4.46
C LEU A 40 15.33 -17.19 -4.05
N TYR A 41 15.59 -17.29 -2.73
CA TYR A 41 16.93 -17.45 -2.18
C TYR A 41 17.04 -18.61 -1.17
N GLY A 42 15.95 -19.29 -0.82
CA GLY A 42 15.98 -20.46 0.06
C GLY A 42 16.74 -21.65 -0.54
N SER A 43 17.31 -22.49 0.33
CA SER A 43 18.02 -23.71 -0.05
C SER A 43 17.05 -24.88 -0.29
N GLY A 44 16.35 -24.83 -1.41
CA GLY A 44 15.79 -25.99 -2.14
C GLY A 44 15.18 -27.15 -1.34
N LYS A 45 13.94 -26.99 -0.89
CA LYS A 45 12.77 -27.88 -1.10
C LYS A 45 11.57 -27.26 -0.37
N PRO A 46 10.35 -27.27 -0.95
CA PRO A 46 9.16 -26.76 -0.28
C PRO A 46 8.73 -27.74 0.81
N ASN A 47 9.32 -27.65 1.99
CA ASN A 47 8.76 -28.31 3.16
C ASN A 47 7.60 -27.45 3.67
N CYS A 48 6.40 -27.95 3.42
CA CYS A 48 5.21 -27.65 4.20
C CYS A 48 5.58 -27.71 5.69
N LEU A 49 5.72 -26.55 6.34
CA LEU A 49 5.79 -26.49 7.79
C LEU A 49 4.36 -26.43 8.30
N ILE A 50 3.93 -27.61 8.73
CA ILE A 50 2.78 -27.89 9.59
C ILE A 50 2.81 -26.90 10.76
N ILE A 51 1.78 -26.06 10.85
CA ILE A 51 1.47 -25.33 12.07
C ILE A 51 1.00 -26.40 13.06
N LYS A 52 1.84 -26.70 14.06
CA LYS A 52 1.38 -27.44 15.24
C LYS A 52 0.43 -26.51 16.00
N ASN A 53 -0.82 -26.94 16.09
CA ASN A 53 -1.82 -26.38 16.96
C ASN A 53 -1.47 -26.73 18.40
N ASP A 54 -1.11 -25.73 19.20
CA ASP A 54 -1.17 -25.80 20.66
C ASP A 54 -2.19 -24.78 21.13
N ILE A 55 -3.48 -25.10 21.02
CA ILE A 55 -4.55 -24.60 21.89
C ILE A 55 -5.52 -25.76 22.12
N GLU A 56 -5.28 -26.52 23.19
CA GLU A 56 -6.31 -27.30 23.86
C GLU A 56 -7.21 -26.32 24.63
N ASN A 57 -8.46 -26.17 24.21
CA ASN A 57 -9.64 -26.48 25.01
C ASN A 57 -10.90 -26.01 24.29
N ASP A 58 -11.89 -26.90 24.34
CA ASP A 58 -13.23 -26.78 23.79
C ASP A 58 -13.93 -25.46 24.17
N ASP A 59 -14.50 -24.79 23.18
CA ASP A 59 -15.87 -24.33 23.28
C ASP A 59 -16.51 -24.32 21.88
N VAL A 60 -17.45 -25.24 21.72
CA VAL A 60 -18.30 -25.41 20.55
C VAL A 60 -19.21 -24.19 20.42
N ILE A 61 -18.91 -23.31 19.45
CA ILE A 61 -19.94 -22.41 18.91
C ILE A 61 -20.32 -22.92 17.53
N ASN A 62 -21.34 -23.79 17.53
CA ASN A 62 -22.15 -24.09 16.37
C ASN A 62 -22.92 -22.82 15.99
N LEU A 63 -22.50 -22.16 14.90
CA LEU A 63 -23.36 -21.28 14.12
C LEU A 63 -23.35 -21.77 12.68
N ASN A 64 -24.22 -22.75 12.44
CA ASN A 64 -24.77 -22.98 11.12
C ASN A 64 -25.53 -21.71 10.73
N GLU A 65 -24.96 -20.88 9.87
CA GLU A 65 -25.76 -20.04 8.99
C GLU A 65 -24.97 -19.66 7.74
N SER A 66 -25.63 -19.94 6.62
CA SER A 66 -25.18 -19.86 5.24
C SER A 66 -24.66 -18.48 4.85
N GLY A 67 -23.42 -18.43 4.36
CA GLY A 67 -22.87 -17.32 3.61
C GLY A 67 -21.41 -17.61 3.28
N ASN A 68 -21.09 -17.79 2.00
CA ASN A 68 -19.72 -17.99 1.51
C ASN A 68 -18.83 -16.82 1.93
N LYS A 69 -18.17 -16.96 3.09
CA LYS A 69 -17.17 -16.04 3.59
C LYS A 69 -15.83 -16.51 3.04
N LEU A 70 -15.26 -15.78 2.10
CA LEU A 70 -13.90 -15.99 1.58
C LEU A 70 -12.91 -15.80 2.75
N THR A 71 -12.68 -16.87 3.50
CA THR A 71 -11.90 -16.91 4.75
C THR A 71 -10.77 -17.92 4.64
N SER A 72 -10.15 -17.99 3.46
CA SER A 72 -8.92 -18.75 3.33
C SER A 72 -7.81 -18.07 4.13
N ALA A 73 -7.19 -18.82 5.04
CA ALA A 73 -6.03 -18.38 5.82
C ALA A 73 -4.82 -18.00 4.94
N ASN A 74 -4.90 -18.22 3.63
CA ASN A 74 -3.91 -17.81 2.64
C ASN A 74 -4.44 -16.59 1.87
N GLY A 75 -3.71 -15.47 1.91
CA GLY A 75 -4.12 -14.25 1.21
C GLY A 75 -4.35 -14.46 -0.29
N ILE A 76 -5.27 -13.67 -0.87
CA ILE A 76 -5.79 -13.76 -2.26
C ILE A 76 -4.71 -14.03 -3.32
N LEU A 77 -3.55 -13.37 -3.20
CA LEU A 77 -2.46 -13.54 -4.15
C LEU A 77 -1.86 -14.96 -4.13
N LYS A 78 -1.79 -15.59 -2.95
CA LYS A 78 -1.27 -16.95 -2.77
C LYS A 78 -2.20 -17.98 -3.42
N GLU A 79 -3.50 -17.79 -3.30
CA GLU A 79 -4.50 -18.65 -3.96
C GLU A 79 -4.38 -18.57 -5.47
N LYS A 80 -4.32 -17.35 -6.01
CA LYS A 80 -4.16 -17.10 -7.46
C LYS A 80 -2.87 -17.69 -8.02
N VAL A 81 -1.77 -17.59 -7.27
CA VAL A 81 -0.49 -18.20 -7.65
C VAL A 81 -0.57 -19.73 -7.65
N ASN A 82 -1.26 -20.33 -6.68
CA ASN A 82 -1.46 -21.78 -6.64
C ASN A 82 -2.31 -22.25 -7.84
N THR A 83 -3.41 -21.56 -8.14
CA THR A 83 -4.25 -21.83 -9.32
C THR A 83 -3.45 -21.74 -10.62
N LEU A 84 -2.56 -20.75 -10.74
CA LEU A 84 -1.67 -20.61 -11.90
C LEU A 84 -0.67 -21.76 -12.02
N CYS A 85 -0.08 -22.17 -10.90
CA CYS A 85 0.87 -23.29 -10.87
C CYS A 85 0.20 -24.62 -11.22
N GLU A 86 -1.08 -24.80 -10.91
CA GLU A 86 -1.85 -26.00 -11.24
C GLU A 86 -2.31 -26.02 -12.71
N GLN A 87 -2.61 -24.85 -13.29
CA GLN A 87 -3.11 -24.72 -14.68
C GLN A 87 -2.00 -24.73 -15.74
N LEU A 88 -0.79 -24.32 -15.40
CA LEU A 88 0.37 -24.30 -16.30
C LEU A 88 1.10 -25.66 -16.28
N GLY A 89 0.45 -26.68 -16.83
CA GLY A 89 1.13 -27.94 -17.17
C GLY A 89 2.16 -27.76 -18.31
N PRO A 90 3.02 -28.76 -18.58
CA PRO A 90 4.16 -28.65 -19.51
C PRO A 90 3.79 -28.42 -20.98
N GLU A 91 2.52 -28.51 -21.37
CA GLU A 91 2.04 -28.34 -22.75
C GLU A 91 1.14 -27.10 -22.95
N CYS A 92 1.38 -26.00 -22.23
CA CYS A 92 0.56 -24.81 -22.38
C CYS A 92 0.99 -23.96 -23.60
N HIS A 93 0.08 -23.75 -24.57
CA HIS A 93 0.26 -22.79 -25.65
C HIS A 93 0.48 -21.38 -25.07
N VAL A 94 1.55 -20.71 -25.51
CA VAL A 94 2.05 -19.43 -24.95
C VAL A 94 0.97 -18.36 -24.84
N GLU A 95 0.07 -18.27 -25.82
CA GLU A 95 -0.99 -17.25 -25.85
C GLU A 95 -2.13 -17.54 -24.84
N ALA A 96 -2.48 -18.83 -24.66
CA ALA A 96 -3.43 -19.27 -23.63
C ALA A 96 -2.83 -19.13 -22.22
N ALA A 97 -1.52 -19.38 -22.06
CA ALA A 97 -0.79 -19.15 -20.83
C ALA A 97 -0.82 -17.67 -20.43
N ILE A 98 -0.58 -16.76 -21.39
CA ILE A 98 -0.60 -15.31 -21.15
C ILE A 98 -1.99 -14.84 -20.71
N ASN A 99 -3.05 -15.27 -21.39
CA ASN A 99 -4.42 -14.89 -21.02
C ASN A 99 -4.86 -15.47 -19.66
N ASN A 100 -4.45 -16.69 -19.33
CA ASN A 100 -4.69 -17.28 -18.01
C ASN A 100 -3.90 -16.57 -16.91
N VAL A 101 -2.64 -16.19 -17.17
CA VAL A 101 -1.82 -15.37 -16.26
C VAL A 101 -2.46 -14.01 -16.04
N LEU A 102 -2.88 -13.31 -17.10
CA LEU A 102 -3.53 -12.00 -16.99
C LEU A 102 -4.87 -12.06 -16.24
N THR A 103 -5.66 -13.11 -16.47
CA THR A 103 -6.94 -13.30 -15.78
C THR A 103 -6.72 -13.59 -14.29
N ASN A 104 -5.77 -14.46 -13.95
CA ASN A 104 -5.46 -14.77 -12.55
C ASN A 104 -4.72 -13.63 -11.82
N LEU A 105 -3.95 -12.79 -12.52
CA LEU A 105 -3.33 -11.59 -11.93
C LEU A 105 -4.30 -10.41 -11.81
N SER A 106 -5.45 -10.47 -12.47
CA SER A 106 -6.49 -9.45 -12.35
C SER A 106 -7.32 -9.70 -11.10
N HIS A 107 -7.74 -8.63 -10.42
CA HIS A 107 -8.65 -8.72 -9.27
C HIS A 107 -10.10 -8.57 -9.73
N SER A 108 -11.00 -9.40 -9.19
CA SER A 108 -12.45 -9.20 -9.34
C SER A 108 -12.88 -7.95 -8.56
N GLN A 109 -14.02 -7.37 -8.93
CA GLN A 109 -14.53 -6.19 -8.21
C GLN A 109 -14.80 -6.51 -6.73
N GLU A 110 -15.28 -7.72 -6.42
CA GLU A 110 -15.50 -8.19 -5.04
C GLU A 110 -14.19 -8.29 -4.24
N GLU A 111 -13.10 -8.77 -4.86
CA GLU A 111 -11.78 -8.80 -4.20
C GLU A 111 -11.23 -7.38 -3.95
N VAL A 112 -11.44 -6.48 -4.91
CA VAL A 112 -11.05 -5.06 -4.77
C VAL A 112 -11.83 -4.42 -3.63
N ASP A 113 -13.14 -4.66 -3.56
CA ASP A 113 -14.00 -4.10 -2.53
C ASP A 113 -13.64 -4.67 -1.15
N HIS A 114 -13.39 -5.98 -1.06
CA HIS A 114 -12.96 -6.64 0.18
C HIS A 114 -11.60 -6.09 0.69
N VAL A 115 -10.60 -5.95 -0.19
CA VAL A 115 -9.31 -5.35 0.18
C VAL A 115 -9.49 -3.90 0.63
N ASN A 116 -10.36 -3.14 -0.05
CA ASN A 116 -10.67 -1.78 0.36
C ASN A 116 -11.33 -1.72 1.74
N GLU A 117 -12.30 -2.58 2.01
CA GLU A 117 -12.99 -2.67 3.30
C GLU A 117 -12.04 -3.02 4.44
N LEU A 118 -11.24 -4.09 4.30
CA LEU A 118 -10.25 -4.48 5.30
C LEU A 118 -9.23 -3.38 5.59
N THR A 119 -8.79 -2.68 4.54
CA THR A 119 -7.86 -1.56 4.69
C THR A 119 -8.53 -0.38 5.42
N ILE A 120 -9.79 -0.09 5.14
CA ILE A 120 -10.56 0.95 5.82
C ILE A 120 -10.77 0.58 7.30
N GLU A 121 -11.09 -0.68 7.61
CA GLU A 121 -11.28 -1.17 8.97
C GLU A 121 -9.98 -1.08 9.77
N GLN A 122 -8.85 -1.49 9.18
CA GLN A 122 -7.53 -1.30 9.77
C GLN A 122 -7.26 0.20 10.06
N TRP A 123 -7.64 1.09 9.14
CA TRP A 123 -7.48 2.54 9.32
C TRP A 123 -8.40 3.14 10.38
N LYS A 124 -9.49 2.47 10.76
CA LYS A 124 -10.41 2.89 11.83
C LYS A 124 -10.04 2.30 13.19
N CYS A 125 -9.08 1.38 13.25
CA CYS A 125 -8.66 0.74 14.49
C CYS A 125 -7.76 1.68 15.32
N ASP A 126 -8.33 2.31 16.35
CA ASP A 126 -7.59 3.20 17.26
C ASP A 126 -6.45 2.48 17.99
N GLU A 127 -6.58 1.18 18.31
CA GLU A 127 -5.51 0.40 18.94
C GLU A 127 -4.28 0.25 18.04
N TRP A 128 -4.48 0.17 16.71
CA TRP A 128 -3.38 0.16 15.74
C TRP A 128 -2.56 1.44 15.79
N TYR A 129 -3.21 2.59 16.06
CA TYR A 129 -2.54 3.87 16.24
C TYR A 129 -1.94 4.04 17.63
N LYS A 130 -2.63 3.60 18.70
CA LYS A 130 -2.14 3.68 20.09
C LYS A 130 -0.89 2.83 20.32
N HIS A 131 -0.79 1.65 19.72
CA HIS A 131 0.43 0.83 19.77
C HIS A 131 1.62 1.49 19.02
N LYS A 132 1.36 2.50 18.18
CA LYS A 132 2.35 3.25 17.40
C LYS A 132 2.64 4.64 18.00
N GLU A 133 1.98 5.04 19.08
CA GLU A 133 2.05 6.40 19.65
C GLU A 133 3.23 6.65 20.60
N GLU A 134 4.05 5.65 20.91
CA GLU A 134 5.31 5.85 21.62
C GLU A 134 6.22 6.79 20.80
N THR A 135 6.78 7.80 21.46
CA THR A 135 7.50 8.97 20.90
C THR A 135 8.00 8.79 19.47
N ALA A 136 7.56 9.64 18.53
CA ALA A 136 8.03 9.61 17.14
C ALA A 136 9.55 9.78 17.05
N THR A 137 10.29 8.67 17.02
CA THR A 137 11.75 8.60 16.91
C THR A 137 12.21 8.59 15.45
N ASN A 138 11.28 8.42 14.51
CA ASN A 138 11.57 8.26 13.10
C ASN A 138 10.58 9.02 12.19
N PRO A 139 10.91 9.23 10.90
CA PRO A 139 10.08 9.98 9.98
C PRO A 139 8.67 9.43 9.74
N ARG A 140 8.50 8.10 9.84
CA ARG A 140 7.22 7.44 9.60
C ARG A 140 6.23 7.78 10.71
N ASP A 141 6.64 7.66 11.96
CA ASP A 141 5.74 7.90 13.10
C ASP A 141 5.43 9.39 13.24
N TRP A 142 6.37 10.27 12.88
CA TRP A 142 6.09 11.70 12.72
C TRP A 142 4.99 11.95 11.70
N GLY A 143 5.09 11.30 10.53
CA GLY A 143 4.09 11.38 9.48
C GLY A 143 2.71 10.95 9.96
N LEU A 144 2.63 9.79 10.61
CA LEU A 144 1.37 9.26 11.16
C LEU A 144 0.76 10.21 12.20
N LYS A 145 1.57 10.72 13.12
CA LYS A 145 1.13 11.64 14.18
C LYS A 145 0.56 12.95 13.62
N HIS A 146 1.15 13.49 12.55
CA HIS A 146 0.79 14.82 12.03
C HIS A 146 -0.18 14.79 10.84
N LYS A 147 -0.45 13.62 10.25
CA LYS A 147 -1.35 13.47 9.11
C LYS A 147 -2.74 14.06 9.38
N ASN A 148 -3.31 13.82 10.56
CA ASN A 148 -4.62 14.36 10.93
C ASN A 148 -4.61 15.90 11.04
N SER A 149 -3.52 16.48 11.58
CA SER A 149 -3.37 17.93 11.63
C SER A 149 -3.26 18.53 10.21
N ALA A 150 -2.53 17.87 9.30
CA ALA A 150 -2.42 18.31 7.91
C ALA A 150 -3.79 18.26 7.20
N ARG A 151 -4.54 17.16 7.39
CA ARG A 151 -5.92 17.00 6.88
C ARG A 151 -6.86 18.10 7.37
N GLN A 152 -6.83 18.42 8.67
CA GLN A 152 -7.67 19.48 9.23
C GLN A 152 -7.31 20.86 8.67
N SER A 153 -6.02 21.18 8.56
CA SER A 153 -5.54 22.43 7.97
C SER A 153 -5.94 22.58 6.51
N TYR A 154 -5.83 21.51 5.72
CA TYR A 154 -6.29 21.47 4.34
C TYR A 154 -7.80 21.71 4.24
N CYS A 155 -8.60 20.99 5.04
CA CYS A 155 -10.05 21.14 5.06
C CYS A 155 -10.48 22.58 5.39
N LYS A 156 -9.85 23.22 6.39
CA LYS A 156 -10.12 24.63 6.77
C LYS A 156 -9.91 25.63 5.65
N VAL A 157 -9.00 25.36 4.72
CA VAL A 157 -8.72 26.23 3.57
C VAL A 157 -9.67 25.91 2.41
N GLU A 158 -9.83 24.63 2.08
CA GLU A 158 -10.63 24.23 0.92
C GLU A 158 -12.14 24.34 1.14
N CYS A 159 -12.63 24.21 2.38
CA CYS A 159 -14.06 24.39 2.68
C CYS A 159 -14.57 25.81 2.40
N LYS A 160 -13.68 26.79 2.26
CA LYS A 160 -14.03 28.17 1.86
C LYS A 160 -14.32 28.29 0.37
N LYS A 161 -13.84 27.35 -0.43
CA LYS A 161 -13.96 27.33 -1.90
C LYS A 161 -15.04 26.37 -2.38
N HIS A 162 -15.38 25.37 -1.58
CA HIS A 162 -16.26 24.28 -1.97
C HIS A 162 -17.48 24.14 -1.05
N SER A 163 -18.67 23.97 -1.62
CA SER A 163 -19.89 23.66 -0.87
C SER A 163 -19.96 22.16 -0.55
N LYS A 164 -20.37 21.82 0.68
CA LYS A 164 -20.52 20.42 1.16
C LYS A 164 -19.29 19.55 0.84
N LEU A 165 -18.09 20.08 1.07
CA LEU A 165 -16.84 19.37 0.85
C LEU A 165 -16.76 18.11 1.73
N SER A 166 -16.36 17.00 1.12
CA SER A 166 -16.10 15.73 1.77
C SER A 166 -14.68 15.26 1.48
N LEU A 167 -13.99 14.76 2.51
CA LEU A 167 -12.70 14.09 2.38
C LEU A 167 -12.91 12.61 2.69
N VAL A 168 -12.99 11.80 1.64
CA VAL A 168 -13.24 10.36 1.74
C VAL A 168 -11.90 9.66 1.84
N SER A 169 -11.65 8.94 2.93
CA SER A 169 -10.48 8.05 3.01
C SER A 169 -10.73 6.84 2.12
N LYS A 170 -9.74 6.47 1.31
CA LYS A 170 -9.79 5.27 0.47
C LYS A 170 -8.64 4.35 0.86
N GLY A 171 -8.88 3.04 0.74
CA GLY A 171 -7.86 2.02 0.94
C GLY A 171 -6.91 1.94 -0.26
N LEU A 172 -6.64 0.72 -0.72
CA LEU A 172 -5.89 0.50 -1.95
C LEU A 172 -6.82 0.62 -3.17
N LEU A 173 -6.62 1.65 -3.99
CA LEU A 173 -7.32 1.80 -5.27
C LEU A 173 -6.61 0.99 -6.33
N ILE A 174 -7.30 0.06 -6.96
CA ILE A 174 -6.79 -0.76 -8.07
C ILE A 174 -7.40 -0.23 -9.37
N SER A 175 -6.56 0.07 -10.37
CA SER A 175 -7.02 0.58 -11.67
C SER A 175 -7.88 -0.46 -12.39
N LYS A 176 -9.07 -0.06 -12.82
CA LYS A 176 -9.96 -0.95 -13.59
C LYS A 176 -9.40 -1.31 -14.96
N LYS A 177 -8.65 -0.38 -15.57
CA LYS A 177 -8.04 -0.57 -16.89
C LYS A 177 -6.73 -1.34 -16.83
N LYS A 178 -6.00 -1.22 -15.72
CA LYS A 178 -4.69 -1.86 -15.51
C LYS A 178 -4.67 -2.49 -14.12
N PRO A 179 -5.25 -3.69 -13.91
CA PRO A 179 -5.40 -4.29 -12.58
C PRO A 179 -4.10 -4.51 -11.79
N TYR A 180 -2.96 -4.51 -12.48
CA TYR A 180 -1.61 -4.56 -11.89
C TYR A 180 -1.10 -3.19 -11.39
N VAL A 181 -1.87 -2.12 -11.60
CA VAL A 181 -1.59 -0.76 -11.11
C VAL A 181 -2.53 -0.48 -9.96
N ALA A 182 -1.94 -0.22 -8.80
CA ALA A 182 -2.69 0.14 -7.61
C ALA A 182 -1.95 1.20 -6.79
N ALA A 183 -2.70 2.04 -6.09
CA ALA A 183 -2.15 3.03 -5.19
C ALA A 183 -3.13 3.35 -4.07
N SER A 184 -2.57 3.58 -2.89
CA SER A 184 -3.31 4.19 -1.78
C SER A 184 -3.17 5.71 -1.86
N THR A 185 -4.26 6.41 -1.54
CA THR A 185 -4.31 7.87 -1.39
C THR A 185 -4.76 8.18 0.02
N ASP A 186 -4.28 9.29 0.60
CA ASP A 186 -4.76 9.70 1.91
C ASP A 186 -6.27 10.03 1.87
N ASN A 187 -6.69 10.86 0.91
CA ASN A 187 -8.08 11.22 0.72
C ASN A 187 -8.45 11.51 -0.74
N ILE A 188 -9.71 11.25 -1.08
CA ILE A 188 -10.36 11.85 -2.26
C ILE A 188 -11.25 12.98 -1.76
N LEU A 189 -11.03 14.18 -2.27
CA LEU A 189 -11.92 15.32 -2.09
C LEU A 189 -13.06 15.23 -3.11
N SER A 190 -14.29 15.32 -2.63
CA SER A 190 -15.49 15.54 -3.44
C SER A 190 -16.31 16.71 -2.87
N CYS A 191 -17.15 17.32 -3.69
CA CYS A 191 -18.00 18.44 -3.26
C CYS A 191 -19.31 18.50 -4.05
N SER A 192 -20.25 19.33 -3.61
CA SER A 192 -21.54 19.56 -4.28
C SER A 192 -21.66 20.97 -4.85
N CYS A 193 -20.56 21.50 -5.37
CA CYS A 193 -20.55 22.81 -6.02
C CYS A 193 -21.44 22.82 -7.26
N ALA A 194 -22.07 23.96 -7.55
CA ALA A 194 -22.90 24.15 -8.75
C ALA A 194 -22.10 23.94 -10.05
N GLU A 195 -20.80 24.23 -10.02
CA GLU A 195 -19.90 24.09 -11.18
C GLU A 195 -19.43 22.65 -11.45
N ASN A 196 -19.96 21.65 -10.74
CA ASN A 196 -19.55 20.24 -10.86
C ASN A 196 -18.02 20.05 -10.83
N CYS A 197 -17.38 20.44 -9.72
CA CYS A 197 -15.95 20.27 -9.57
C CYS A 197 -15.56 18.78 -9.67
N PRO A 198 -14.44 18.45 -10.33
CA PRO A 198 -13.96 17.08 -10.38
C PRO A 198 -13.49 16.63 -8.99
N ASP A 199 -13.59 15.33 -8.73
CA ASP A 199 -12.99 14.76 -7.53
C ASP A 199 -11.45 14.91 -7.58
N VAL A 200 -10.84 15.29 -6.46
CA VAL A 200 -9.39 15.56 -6.38
C VAL A 200 -8.69 14.52 -5.48
N VAL A 201 -7.54 14.01 -5.92
CA VAL A 201 -6.67 13.16 -5.09
C VAL A 201 -5.89 14.06 -4.13
N VAL A 202 -5.87 13.70 -2.84
CA VAL A 202 -5.19 14.45 -1.79
C VAL A 202 -4.18 13.53 -1.11
N GLU A 203 -2.94 14.03 -1.00
CA GLU A 203 -1.82 13.38 -0.33
C GLU A 203 -1.20 14.37 0.67
N TYR A 204 -1.07 13.96 1.92
CA TYR A 204 -0.46 14.76 2.97
C TYR A 204 0.97 14.29 3.22
N LYS A 205 1.92 15.20 3.06
CA LYS A 205 3.32 14.95 3.45
C LYS A 205 3.67 15.79 4.68
N CYS A 206 4.03 15.10 5.75
CA CYS A 206 4.55 15.70 6.97
C CYS A 206 6.04 15.34 7.09
N ASN A 207 6.91 16.08 6.41
CA ASN A 207 8.34 15.73 6.31
C ASN A 207 9.07 15.96 7.64
N TRP A 208 9.64 14.90 8.21
CA TRP A 208 10.44 14.99 9.45
C TRP A 208 11.65 15.92 9.31
N LYS A 209 12.41 15.81 8.21
CA LYS A 209 13.60 16.64 7.96
C LYS A 209 13.27 18.14 7.98
N HIS A 210 12.08 18.52 7.52
CA HIS A 210 11.66 19.92 7.37
C HIS A 210 10.66 20.37 8.45
N ARG A 211 10.54 19.63 9.56
CA ARG A 211 9.53 19.87 10.60
C ARG A 211 9.68 21.20 11.34
N THR A 212 10.86 21.82 11.31
CA THR A 212 11.18 23.05 12.02
C THR A 212 11.12 24.29 11.14
N ILE A 213 10.82 24.15 9.84
CA ILE A 213 10.75 25.26 8.89
C ILE A 213 9.32 25.44 8.37
N PRO A 214 8.94 26.65 7.92
CA PRO A 214 7.63 26.91 7.34
C PRO A 214 7.32 25.99 6.14
N VAL A 215 6.06 25.56 6.02
CA VAL A 215 5.63 24.59 4.97
C VAL A 215 5.94 25.07 3.55
N LYS A 216 5.77 26.37 3.27
CA LYS A 216 6.09 26.92 1.94
C LYS A 216 7.59 26.85 1.63
N GLU A 217 8.43 27.11 2.62
CA GLU A 217 9.89 27.01 2.47
C GLU A 217 10.31 25.54 2.31
N ALA A 218 9.76 24.64 3.12
CA ALA A 218 9.95 23.20 2.97
C ALA A 218 9.58 22.72 1.56
N PHE A 219 8.44 23.16 1.03
CA PHE A 219 7.96 22.73 -0.28
C PHE A 219 8.95 23.05 -1.41
N LEU A 220 9.65 24.18 -1.31
CA LEU A 220 10.62 24.64 -2.32
C LEU A 220 12.01 24.00 -2.19
N THR A 221 12.22 23.13 -1.19
CA THR A 221 13.48 22.38 -1.06
C THR A 221 13.68 21.42 -2.24
N PRO A 222 14.93 21.20 -2.71
CA PRO A 222 15.22 20.26 -3.78
C PRO A 222 14.70 18.84 -3.51
N GLU A 223 14.68 18.41 -2.24
CA GLU A 223 14.26 17.08 -1.83
C GLU A 223 12.74 16.85 -1.97
N ILE A 224 11.93 17.90 -1.76
CA ILE A 224 10.49 17.84 -2.06
C ILE A 224 10.26 18.07 -3.56
N GLY A 225 11.05 18.98 -4.16
CA GLY A 225 10.99 19.30 -5.57
C GLY A 225 9.79 20.16 -5.94
N GLY A 226 9.35 21.02 -5.02
CA GLY A 226 8.36 22.04 -5.33
C GLY A 226 8.96 23.24 -6.06
N GLU A 227 8.10 23.98 -6.76
CA GLU A 227 8.41 25.24 -7.40
C GLU A 227 7.25 26.22 -7.27
N GLN A 228 7.58 27.51 -7.34
CA GLN A 228 6.59 28.57 -7.35
C GLN A 228 6.55 29.21 -8.73
N VAL A 229 5.37 29.25 -9.34
CA VAL A 229 5.11 29.93 -10.62
C VAL A 229 4.00 30.95 -10.38
N GLY A 230 4.38 32.22 -10.31
CA GLY A 230 3.49 33.30 -9.85
C GLY A 230 3.06 33.08 -8.40
N ASP A 231 1.75 33.15 -8.14
CA ASP A 231 1.16 32.93 -6.81
C ASP A 231 0.84 31.47 -6.50
N LYS A 232 1.22 30.56 -7.38
CA LYS A 232 0.87 29.13 -7.29
C LYS A 232 2.10 28.28 -7.04
N LEU A 233 1.89 27.21 -6.27
CA LEU A 233 2.90 26.21 -5.94
C LEU A 233 2.63 24.93 -6.72
N TYR A 234 3.67 24.36 -7.31
CA TYR A 234 3.62 23.18 -8.15
C TYR A 234 4.70 22.18 -7.74
N LEU A 235 4.46 20.89 -7.96
CA LEU A 235 5.52 19.89 -7.90
C LEU A 235 6.19 19.81 -9.28
N LYS A 236 7.52 19.83 -9.31
CA LYS A 236 8.28 19.55 -10.53
C LYS A 236 7.98 18.14 -11.01
N THR A 237 7.95 17.95 -12.33
CA THR A 237 7.75 16.63 -12.95
C THR A 237 8.87 15.63 -12.62
N SER A 238 10.04 16.13 -12.21
CA SER A 238 11.17 15.34 -11.73
C SER A 238 11.05 14.89 -10.26
N SER A 239 10.07 15.41 -9.50
CA SER A 239 9.87 15.02 -8.10
C SER A 239 9.28 13.61 -8.00
N CYS A 240 9.79 12.80 -7.07
CA CYS A 240 9.21 11.49 -6.75
C CYS A 240 7.75 11.61 -6.28
N TYR A 241 7.39 12.70 -5.60
CA TYR A 241 6.01 12.94 -5.19
C TYR A 241 5.11 13.22 -6.39
N TYR A 242 5.60 13.91 -7.42
CA TYR A 242 4.84 14.09 -8.65
C TYR A 242 4.47 12.74 -9.27
N LEU A 243 5.44 11.84 -9.41
CA LEU A 243 5.21 10.49 -9.94
C LEU A 243 4.23 9.68 -9.08
N GLN A 244 4.34 9.78 -7.75
CA GLN A 244 3.40 9.14 -6.82
C GLN A 244 1.95 9.63 -7.04
N ILE A 245 1.74 10.95 -7.14
CA ILE A 245 0.41 11.53 -7.37
C ILE A 245 -0.15 11.11 -8.74
N GLN A 246 0.68 11.07 -9.79
CA GLN A 246 0.26 10.59 -11.11
C GLN A 246 -0.22 9.12 -11.06
N LEU A 247 0.47 8.26 -10.33
CA LEU A 247 0.07 6.87 -10.12
C LEU A 247 -1.28 6.77 -9.39
N GLN A 248 -1.48 7.57 -8.33
CA GLN A 248 -2.73 7.62 -7.58
C GLN A 248 -3.89 8.10 -8.45
N MET A 249 -3.70 9.14 -9.25
CA MET A 249 -4.71 9.63 -10.20
C MET A 249 -5.04 8.57 -11.27
N SER A 250 -4.03 7.84 -11.78
CA SER A 250 -4.26 6.75 -12.74
C SER A 250 -5.00 5.55 -12.15
N SER A 251 -4.91 5.34 -10.83
CA SER A 251 -5.55 4.20 -10.14
C SER A 251 -7.03 4.45 -9.81
N LYS A 252 -7.47 5.71 -9.82
CA LYS A 252 -8.86 6.13 -9.61
C LYS A 252 -9.74 5.95 -10.86
N ALA A 253 -9.13 5.78 -12.04
CA ALA A 253 -9.78 5.76 -13.35
C ALA A 253 -10.45 4.41 -13.71
#